data_AF-A0A8S3FGI4-F1
#
_entry.id   AF-A0A8S3FGI4-F1
#
_cell.length_a   1.000
_cell.length_b   1.000
_cell.length_c   1.000
_cell.angle_alpha   90.00
_cell.angle_beta   90.00
_cell.angle_gamma   90.00
#
_symmetry.space_group_name_H-M   'P 1'
#
loop_
_entity.id
_entity.type
_entity.pdbx_description
1 polymer ?
#
loop_
_entity_poly.entity_id
_entity_poly.type
_entity_poly.pdbx_seq_one_letter_code
_entity_poly.pdbx_strand_id
1 'polypeptide(L)' 'AYEWSNNNRVLVVSVTPGYCATDMTGHAPDARPAELGADSILYMVNAPRSEFKNGGFYADGQQIPLISAPTV' A
#
# COMPACT_ATOMS: atom_id res chain seq x y z
N ALA A 1 21.26 -5.69 2.62
CA ALA A 1 19.79 -5.68 2.71
C ALA A 1 19.40 -4.46 3.54
N TYR A 2 18.38 -3.69 3.14
CA TYR A 2 17.89 -2.57 3.95
C TYR A 2 17.13 -3.14 5.16
N GLU A 3 17.85 -3.54 6.20
CA GLU A 3 17.28 -4.09 7.43
C GLU A 3 17.06 -2.95 8.42
N TRP A 4 15.82 -2.45 8.46
CA TRP A 4 15.38 -1.61 9.56
C TRP A 4 14.84 -2.51 10.68
N SER A 5 15.66 -2.57 11.73
CA SER A 5 15.50 -3.23 13.02
C SER A 5 15.79 -4.74 13.03
N ASN A 6 16.99 -5.08 13.47
CA ASN A 6 17.42 -6.46 13.76
C ASN A 6 16.75 -7.06 15.01
N ASN A 7 15.89 -6.30 15.70
CA ASN A 7 15.35 -6.70 17.01
C ASN A 7 13.83 -6.55 17.17
N ASN A 8 13.09 -5.87 16.27
CA ASN A 8 11.65 -5.65 16.44
C ASN A 8 10.83 -6.23 15.27
N ARG A 9 9.79 -6.99 15.66
CA ARG A 9 8.76 -7.67 14.85
C ARG A 9 7.82 -6.68 14.10
N VAL A 10 8.36 -5.59 13.55
CA VAL A 10 7.61 -4.51 12.92
C VAL A 10 7.67 -4.69 11.40
N LEU A 11 6.50 -4.77 10.78
CA LEU A 11 6.33 -4.77 9.34
C LEU A 11 6.02 -3.33 8.91
N VAL A 12 6.80 -2.79 7.98
CA VAL A 12 6.60 -1.47 7.37
C VAL A 12 6.32 -1.67 5.89
N VAL A 13 5.24 -1.08 5.39
CA VAL A 13 4.83 -1.18 3.98
C VAL A 13 4.29 0.17 3.52
N SER A 14 4.30 0.39 2.21
CA SER A 14 3.58 1.47 1.56
C SER A 14 2.32 0.93 0.91
N VAL A 15 1.22 1.69 0.97
CA VAL A 15 -0.07 1.29 0.42
C VAL A 15 -0.63 2.48 -0.35
N THR A 16 -1.17 2.23 -1.55
CA THR A 16 -1.98 3.23 -2.24
C THR A 16 -3.47 2.92 -2.05
N PRO A 17 -4.29 3.91 -1.70
CA PRO A 17 -5.75 3.77 -1.72
C PRO A 17 -6.30 3.79 -3.16
N GLY A 18 -5.46 4.04 -4.16
CA GLY A 18 -5.88 4.37 -5.52
C GLY A 18 -6.46 5.78 -5.62
N TYR A 19 -7.05 6.10 -6.77
CA TYR A 19 -7.66 7.41 -7.03
C TYR A 19 -9.07 7.48 -6.43
N CYS A 20 -9.19 8.07 -5.24
CA CYS A 20 -10.43 8.07 -4.45
C CYS A 20 -11.19 9.40 -4.52
N ALA A 21 -12.53 9.34 -4.50
CA ALA A 21 -13.44 10.48 -4.54
C ALA A 21 -13.46 11.20 -3.18
N THR A 22 -12.55 12.16 -3.00
CA THR A 22 -12.36 12.93 -1.77
C THR A 22 -12.23 14.41 -2.11
N ASP A 23 -12.19 15.29 -1.10
CA ASP A 23 -11.91 16.72 -1.31
C ASP A 23 -10.61 16.96 -2.09
N MET A 24 -9.58 16.12 -1.87
CA MET A 24 -8.28 16.21 -2.56
C MET A 24 -8.40 16.04 -4.07
N THR A 25 -9.36 15.22 -4.52
CA THR A 25 -9.60 14.93 -5.94
C THR A 25 -10.84 15.65 -6.47
N GLY A 26 -11.43 16.56 -5.67
CA GLY A 26 -12.66 17.27 -6.02
C GLY A 26 -13.86 16.35 -6.26
N HIS A 27 -13.91 15.19 -5.58
CA HIS A 27 -14.91 14.14 -5.82
C HIS A 27 -15.07 13.78 -7.30
N ALA A 28 -13.95 13.62 -8.02
CA ALA A 28 -13.96 13.32 -9.44
C ALA A 28 -14.87 12.12 -9.80
N PRO A 29 -15.61 12.20 -10.92
CA PRO A 29 -16.65 11.23 -11.27
C PRO A 29 -16.11 9.83 -11.63
N ASP A 30 -14.83 9.73 -11.99
CA ASP A 30 -14.11 8.50 -12.30
C ASP A 30 -13.29 7.96 -11.11
N ALA A 31 -13.29 8.67 -9.98
CA ALA A 31 -12.62 8.21 -8.77
C ALA A 31 -13.43 7.14 -8.05
N ARG A 32 -12.74 6.19 -7.42
CA ARG A 32 -13.39 5.14 -6.62
C ARG A 32 -13.95 5.73 -5.30
N PRO A 33 -15.01 5.14 -4.72
CA PRO A 33 -15.48 5.48 -3.38
C PRO A 33 -14.37 5.47 -2.32
N ALA A 34 -14.45 6.38 -1.35
CA ALA A 34 -13.45 6.53 -0.29
C ALA A 34 -13.35 5.28 0.59
N GLU A 35 -14.48 4.59 0.81
CA GLU A 35 -14.58 3.34 1.59
C GLU A 35 -13.72 2.24 0.93
N LEU A 36 -13.77 2.14 -0.40
CA LEU A 36 -12.92 1.20 -1.14
C LEU A 36 -11.44 1.58 -1.04
N GLY A 37 -11.11 2.87 -0.98
CA GLY A 37 -9.73 3.31 -0.73
C GLY A 37 -9.24 2.94 0.68
N ALA A 38 -10.11 3.08 1.69
CA ALA A 38 -9.83 2.68 3.06
C ALA A 38 -9.65 1.17 3.21
N ASP A 39 -10.44 0.37 2.49
CA ASP A 39 -10.30 -1.10 2.48
C ASP A 39 -8.91 -1.56 2.03
N SER A 40 -8.31 -0.90 1.03
CA SER A 40 -6.93 -1.18 0.59
C SER A 40 -5.93 -1.03 1.76
N ILE A 41 -6.13 -0.01 2.61
CA ILE A 41 -5.29 0.26 3.79
C ILE A 41 -5.57 -0.78 4.88
N LEU A 42 -6.85 -1.01 5.18
CA LEU A 42 -7.28 -1.94 6.24
C LEU A 42 -6.89 -3.40 5.95
N TYR A 43 -6.81 -3.80 4.68
CA TYR A 43 -6.34 -5.12 4.30
C TYR A 43 -4.95 -5.40 4.89
N MET A 44 -4.03 -4.43 4.77
CA MET A 44 -2.65 -4.57 5.27
C MET A 44 -2.57 -4.62 6.80
N VAL A 45 -3.55 -4.04 7.49
CA VAL A 45 -3.65 -4.05 8.95
C VAL A 45 -4.22 -5.37 9.47
N ASN A 46 -5.21 -5.92 8.76
CA ASN A 46 -6.00 -7.06 9.22
C ASN A 46 -5.47 -8.42 8.75
N ALA A 47 -4.77 -8.47 7.62
CA ALA A 47 -4.24 -9.72 7.08
C ALA A 47 -2.98 -10.21 7.86
N PRO A 48 -2.69 -11.52 7.84
CA PRO A 48 -1.46 -12.07 8.41
C PRO A 48 -0.21 -11.39 7.86
N ARG A 49 0.67 -10.92 8.75
CA ARG A 49 1.92 -10.23 8.38
C ARG A 49 2.84 -11.06 7.48
N SER A 50 2.73 -12.39 7.53
CA SER A 50 3.50 -13.32 6.70
C SER A 50 3.19 -13.23 5.21
N GLU A 51 2.06 -12.61 4.83
CA GLU A 51 1.66 -12.42 3.43
C GLU A 51 2.39 -11.23 2.78
N PHE A 52 3.09 -10.41 3.58
CA PHE A 52 3.68 -9.16 3.13
C PHE A 52 5.20 -9.13 3.26
N LYS A 53 5.81 -8.32 2.40
CA LYS A 53 7.23 -8.05 2.37
C LYS A 53 7.49 -6.69 3.00
N ASN A 54 8.40 -6.64 3.96
CA ASN A 54 8.86 -5.39 4.54
C ASN A 54 9.45 -4.47 3.45
N GLY A 55 9.05 -3.20 3.46
CA GLY A 55 9.35 -2.21 2.42
C GLY A 55 8.58 -2.41 1.10
N GLY A 56 7.60 -3.31 1.04
CA GLY A 56 6.77 -3.52 -0.16
C GLY A 56 5.78 -2.40 -0.41
N PHE A 57 5.29 -2.32 -1.65
CA PHE A 57 4.25 -1.39 -2.10
C PHE A 57 3.01 -2.18 -2.54
N TYR A 58 1.83 -1.81 -2.06
CA TYR A 58 0.60 -2.59 -2.21
C TYR A 58 -0.60 -1.74 -2.64
N ALA A 59 -1.55 -2.37 -3.33
CA ALA A 59 -2.91 -1.88 -3.53
C ALA A 59 -3.89 -3.05 -3.47
N ASP A 60 -5.00 -2.89 -2.75
CA ASP A 60 -6.06 -3.89 -2.65
C ASP A 60 -5.52 -5.30 -2.28
N GLY A 61 -4.53 -5.33 -1.38
CA GLY A 61 -3.85 -6.56 -0.93
C GLY A 61 -2.84 -7.15 -1.91
N GLN A 62 -2.71 -6.61 -3.13
CA GLN A 62 -1.76 -7.09 -4.13
C GLN A 62 -0.47 -6.28 -4.09
N GLN A 63 0.66 -6.98 -4.14
CA GLN A 63 1.96 -6.31 -4.24
C GLN A 63 2.13 -5.71 -5.64
N ILE A 64 2.32 -4.39 -5.69
CA ILE A 64 2.62 -3.69 -6.93
C ILE A 64 4.13 -3.80 -7.19
N PRO A 65 4.56 -4.16 -8.41
CA PRO A 65 5.96 -4.10 -8.79
C PRO A 65 6.49 -2.68 -8.60
N LEU A 66 7.58 -2.55 -7.84
CA LEU A 66 8.36 -1.33 -7.90
C LEU A 66 8.82 -1.17 -9.36
N ILE A 67 8.68 0.02 -9.94
CA ILE A 67 9.36 0.32 -11.21
C ILE A 67 10.82 -0.10 -11.02
N SER A 68 11.26 -1.06 -11.82
CA SER A 68 12.65 -1.49 -11.82
C SER A 68 13.50 -0.24 -11.93
N ALA A 69 14.45 -0.09 -10.99
CA ALA A 69 15.43 0.99 -11.06
C ALA A 69 15.96 1.04 -12.50
N PRO A 70 16.08 2.22 -13.12
CA PRO A 70 16.61 2.33 -14.47
C PRO A 70 17.92 1.54 -14.54
N THR A 71 18.00 0.62 -15.50
CA THR A 71 19.23 -0.12 -15.79
C THR A 71 20.28 0.94 -16.15
N VAL A 72 21.22 1.18 -15.23
CA VAL A 72 22.41 2.00 -15.49
C VAL A 72 23.35 1.28 -16.44
#